data_AF-A0A6A5BEB2-F1
#
_entry.id   AF-A0A6A5BEB2-F1
#
_cell.length_a   1.000
_cell.length_b   1.000
_cell.length_c   1.000
_cell.angle_alpha   90.00
_cell.angle_beta   90.00
_cell.angle_gamma   90.00
#
_symmetry.space_group_name_H-M   'P 1'
#
loop_
_entity.id
_entity.type
_entity.pdbx_description
1 polymer ?
#
loop_
_entity_poly.entity_id
_entity_poly.type
_entity_poly.pdbx_seq_one_letter_code
_entity_poly.pdbx_strand_id
1 'polypeptide(L)'
;MYPFPPNQYYGKPPTASSSAVPVYHKNTTSNSTSTTFHSSHNSGECSICADEYSISPFVIHPCRTCTKRTVCDNCLVNYLDQRINNNHFREIRCIDENCNAVMDSSHILEYLRQLGGHRKNSLVDRYDRFLLNAFMSTQDGFIWCEHNCGDGFIHFEKEKAPIVTCKTCHRKTC
;
A
#
# COMPACT_ATOMS: atom_id res chain seq x y z
N MET A 1 9.22 -16.56 -18.59
CA MET A 1 8.82 -15.50 -17.63
C MET A 1 7.35 -15.74 -17.32
N TYR A 2 7.04 -16.44 -16.23
CA TYR A 2 5.65 -16.82 -15.92
C TYR A 2 4.85 -15.56 -15.56
N PRO A 3 3.66 -15.34 -16.16
CA PRO A 3 2.84 -14.18 -15.85
C PRO A 3 2.32 -14.26 -14.41
N PHE A 4 2.41 -13.14 -13.70
CA PHE A 4 1.75 -13.00 -12.39
C PHE A 4 0.23 -13.11 -12.56
N PRO A 5 -0.49 -13.72 -11.61
CA PRO A 5 -1.94 -13.72 -11.66
C PRO A 5 -2.48 -12.28 -11.56
N PRO A 6 -3.55 -11.94 -12.31
CA PRO A 6 -4.16 -10.61 -12.29
C PRO A 6 -4.56 -10.11 -10.90
N ASN A 7 -4.57 -8.79 -10.72
CA ASN A 7 -4.79 -8.12 -9.43
C ASN A 7 -6.12 -8.48 -8.73
N GLN A 8 -7.12 -8.92 -9.51
CA GLN A 8 -8.42 -9.37 -9.02
C GLN A 8 -8.40 -10.69 -8.23
N TYR A 9 -7.28 -11.42 -8.21
CA TYR A 9 -7.16 -12.73 -7.56
C TYR A 9 -6.56 -12.71 -6.16
N TYR A 10 -6.19 -11.54 -5.64
CA TYR A 10 -5.59 -11.42 -4.32
C TYR A 10 -6.66 -11.16 -3.25
N GLY A 11 -7.20 -12.27 -2.73
CA GLY A 11 -8.39 -12.37 -1.90
C GLY A 11 -8.55 -11.39 -0.73
N LYS A 12 -9.83 -11.19 -0.40
CA LYS A 12 -10.39 -10.36 0.68
C LYS A 12 -9.69 -10.58 2.03
N PRO A 13 -9.56 -9.54 2.86
CA PRO A 13 -9.11 -9.69 4.24
C PRO A 13 -10.08 -10.59 5.03
N PRO A 14 -9.58 -11.40 5.98
CA PRO A 14 -10.42 -12.21 6.85
C PRO A 14 -11.37 -11.30 7.66
N THR A 15 -12.65 -11.65 7.67
CA THR A 15 -13.68 -10.99 8.48
C THR A 15 -13.36 -11.19 9.96
N ALA A 16 -12.95 -10.11 10.64
CA ALA A 16 -12.75 -10.12 12.08
C ALA A 16 -14.10 -10.14 12.82
N SER A 17 -14.31 -11.21 13.59
CA SER A 17 -15.41 -11.40 14.52
C SER A 17 -15.34 -10.40 15.68
N SER A 18 -16.49 -9.81 16.01
CA SER A 18 -16.70 -8.83 17.07
C SER A 18 -16.34 -9.36 18.46
N SER A 19 -15.73 -8.50 19.28
CA SER A 19 -15.77 -8.60 20.74
C SER A 19 -15.71 -7.19 21.33
N ALA A 20 -16.72 -6.89 22.15
CA ALA A 20 -17.02 -5.58 22.70
C ALA A 20 -16.00 -5.13 23.77
N VAL A 21 -15.73 -3.83 23.84
CA VAL A 21 -14.93 -3.17 24.89
C VAL A 21 -15.77 -2.02 25.48
N PRO A 22 -15.82 -1.83 26.81
CA PRO A 22 -16.77 -0.93 27.46
C PRO A 22 -16.45 0.56 27.30
N VAL A 23 -17.53 1.35 27.27
CA VAL A 23 -17.57 2.81 27.15
C VAL A 23 -17.14 3.45 28.47
N TYR A 24 -16.10 4.29 28.44
CA TYR A 24 -15.77 5.24 29.51
C TYR A 24 -16.18 6.64 29.08
N HIS A 25 -17.18 7.21 29.77
CA HIS A 25 -17.54 8.63 29.66
C HIS A 25 -16.51 9.48 30.41
N LYS A 26 -15.91 10.46 29.74
CA LYS A 26 -15.29 11.63 30.39
C LYS A 26 -15.97 12.89 29.88
N ASN A 27 -16.76 13.50 30.75
CA ASN A 27 -17.31 14.83 30.57
C ASN A 27 -16.18 15.85 30.68
N THR A 28 -16.07 16.76 29.72
CA THR A 28 -15.25 17.97 29.91
C THR A 28 -15.99 19.15 29.30
N THR A 29 -16.28 20.08 30.18
CA THR A 29 -16.96 21.36 30.00
C THR A 29 -16.24 22.24 28.98
N SER A 30 -17.00 22.72 28.01
CA SER A 30 -16.64 23.74 27.03
C SER A 30 -16.47 25.10 27.69
N ASN A 31 -15.28 25.69 27.61
CA ASN A 31 -15.11 27.14 27.68
C ASN A 31 -14.44 27.63 26.39
N SER A 32 -15.24 28.30 25.57
CA SER A 32 -14.85 28.94 24.33
C SER A 32 -14.24 30.30 24.65
N THR A 33 -12.93 30.41 24.48
CA THR A 33 -12.25 31.70 24.33
C THR A 33 -11.50 31.65 23.00
N SER A 34 -12.11 32.31 22.01
CA SER A 34 -11.56 32.52 20.68
C SER A 34 -10.37 33.47 20.75
N THR A 35 -9.17 32.92 20.97
CA THR A 35 -7.93 33.59 20.64
C THR A 35 -7.48 33.10 19.27
N THR A 36 -7.47 34.00 18.30
CA THR A 36 -6.89 33.82 16.96
C THR A 36 -5.39 33.58 17.09
N PHE A 37 -5.01 32.30 17.23
CA PHE A 37 -3.64 31.86 17.01
C PHE A 37 -3.40 31.84 15.50
N HIS A 38 -2.66 32.81 14.98
CA HIS A 38 -2.04 32.73 13.66
C HIS A 38 -0.91 31.70 13.72
N SER A 39 -1.27 30.42 13.80
CA SER A 39 -0.35 29.33 13.54
C SER A 39 0.02 29.43 12.06
N SER A 40 1.30 29.57 11.75
CA SER A 40 1.82 29.42 10.39
C SER A 40 1.64 27.96 9.97
N HIS A 41 0.41 27.61 9.60
CA HIS A 41 0.13 26.33 8.98
C HIS A 41 0.89 26.30 7.66
N ASN A 42 1.85 25.38 7.56
CA ASN A 42 2.47 25.04 6.29
C ASN A 42 1.39 24.38 5.44
N SER A 43 0.55 25.17 4.77
CA SER A 43 -0.52 24.71 3.91
C SER A 43 -0.18 25.01 2.45
N GLY A 44 -0.79 24.25 1.54
CA GLY A 44 -0.65 24.44 0.11
C GLY A 44 -1.96 24.12 -0.60
N GLU A 45 -2.02 24.50 -1.87
CA GLU A 45 -3.11 24.13 -2.77
C GLU A 45 -2.71 22.90 -3.58
N CYS A 46 -3.59 21.91 -3.65
CA CYS A 46 -3.32 20.68 -4.38
C CYS A 46 -3.33 20.94 -5.89
N SER A 47 -2.21 20.69 -6.57
CA SER A 47 -2.11 20.82 -8.03
C SER A 47 -3.04 19.88 -8.83
N ILE A 48 -3.69 18.91 -8.18
CA ILE A 48 -4.58 17.93 -8.84
C ILE A 48 -6.05 18.23 -8.60
N CYS A 49 -6.45 18.51 -7.35
CA CYS A 49 -7.86 18.73 -7.01
C CYS A 49 -8.19 20.18 -6.64
N ALA A 50 -7.20 21.09 -6.62
CA ALA A 50 -7.33 22.48 -6.18
C ALA A 50 -7.79 22.66 -4.71
N ASP A 51 -7.90 21.59 -3.92
CA ASP A 51 -8.21 21.69 -2.50
C ASP A 51 -7.00 22.19 -1.71
N GLU A 52 -7.27 23.01 -0.69
CA GLU A 52 -6.28 23.34 0.33
C GLU A 52 -5.96 22.12 1.21
N TYR A 53 -4.68 21.96 1.55
CA TYR A 53 -4.23 20.92 2.47
C TYR A 53 -3.17 21.45 3.42
N SER A 54 -3.10 20.84 4.60
CA SER A 54 -2.03 21.10 5.56
C SER A 54 -0.90 20.08 5.37
N ILE A 55 0.33 20.57 5.45
CA ILE A 55 1.54 19.76 5.43
C ILE A 55 1.86 19.41 6.88
N SER A 56 1.59 18.16 7.26
CA SER A 56 2.04 17.65 8.55
C SER A 56 3.57 17.51 8.54
N PRO A 57 4.30 18.06 9.53
CA PRO A 57 5.75 17.90 9.61
C PRO A 57 6.15 16.45 9.93
N PHE A 58 5.22 15.63 10.43
CA PHE A 58 5.45 14.24 10.80
C PHE A 58 5.19 13.26 9.64
N VAL A 59 4.49 13.70 8.59
CA VAL A 59 4.20 12.85 7.42
C VAL A 59 5.25 13.10 6.36
N ILE A 60 6.02 12.06 6.12
CA ILE A 60 7.16 12.09 5.25
C ILE A 60 6.71 11.83 3.81
N HIS A 61 7.07 12.73 2.89
CA HIS A 61 6.74 12.56 1.48
C HIS A 61 7.48 11.35 0.87
N PRO A 62 6.81 10.46 0.12
CA PRO A 62 7.42 9.22 -0.38
C PRO A 62 8.50 9.46 -1.45
N CYS A 63 8.45 10.60 -2.15
CA CYS A 63 9.51 10.99 -3.08
C CYS A 63 10.55 11.88 -2.39
N ARG A 64 11.77 11.36 -2.16
CA ARG A 64 12.86 12.11 -1.51
C ARG A 64 13.53 13.14 -2.42
N THR A 65 13.28 13.06 -3.73
CA THR A 65 13.86 13.98 -4.73
C THR A 65 13.06 15.27 -4.84
N CYS A 66 11.79 15.28 -4.42
CA CYS A 66 10.97 16.49 -4.44
C CYS A 66 11.45 17.50 -3.39
N THR A 67 11.62 18.75 -3.81
CA THR A 67 11.94 19.87 -2.90
C THR A 67 10.72 20.38 -2.14
N LYS A 68 9.54 20.25 -2.74
CA LYS A 68 8.27 20.66 -2.16
C LYS A 68 7.17 19.67 -2.49
N ARG A 69 6.19 19.60 -1.60
CA ARG A 69 4.97 18.83 -1.82
C ARG A 69 3.96 19.71 -2.57
N THR A 70 3.46 19.22 -3.71
CA THR A 70 2.49 19.91 -4.59
C THR A 70 1.11 19.22 -4.64
N VAL A 71 0.97 18.06 -3.98
CA VAL A 71 -0.22 17.19 -4.07
C VAL A 71 -0.66 16.77 -2.67
N CYS A 72 -1.96 16.87 -2.39
CA CYS A 72 -2.56 16.49 -1.11
C CYS A 72 -2.52 14.96 -0.86
N ASP A 73 -2.79 14.53 0.38
CA ASP A 73 -2.68 13.11 0.76
C ASP A 73 -3.70 12.25 0.02
N ASN A 74 -4.90 12.77 -0.22
CA ASN A 74 -5.95 12.03 -0.89
C ASN A 74 -5.58 11.73 -2.35
N CYS A 75 -5.11 12.74 -3.10
CA CYS A 75 -4.68 12.55 -4.48
C CYS A 75 -3.46 11.63 -4.59
N LEU A 76 -2.48 11.78 -3.70
CA LEU A 76 -1.30 10.92 -3.70
C LEU A 76 -1.65 9.46 -3.36
N VAL A 77 -2.50 9.23 -2.36
CA VAL A 77 -2.98 7.87 -2.03
C VAL A 77 -3.78 7.27 -3.20
N ASN A 78 -4.64 8.04 -3.85
CA ASN A 78 -5.40 7.58 -5.02
C ASN A 78 -4.47 7.18 -6.17
N TYR A 79 -3.45 7.98 -6.44
CA TYR A 79 -2.44 7.68 -7.43
C TYR A 79 -1.68 6.38 -7.10
N LEU A 80 -1.21 6.24 -5.86
CA LEU A 80 -0.52 5.02 -5.41
C LEU A 80 -1.43 3.79 -5.54
N ASP A 81 -2.69 3.89 -5.13
CA ASP A 81 -3.68 2.81 -5.26
C ASP A 81 -3.84 2.39 -6.73
N GLN A 82 -3.98 3.34 -7.66
CA GLN A 82 -4.05 3.05 -9.09
C GLN A 82 -2.77 2.38 -9.62
N ARG A 83 -1.58 2.88 -9.25
CA ARG A 83 -0.30 2.31 -9.71
C ARG A 83 -0.08 0.90 -9.18
N ILE A 84 -0.40 0.68 -7.90
CA ILE A 84 -0.28 -0.62 -7.23
C ILE A 84 -1.26 -1.63 -7.85
N ASN A 85 -2.50 -1.22 -8.13
CA ASN A 85 -3.52 -2.12 -8.67
C ASN A 85 -3.36 -2.40 -10.17
N ASN A 86 -2.77 -1.48 -10.94
CA ASN A 86 -2.66 -1.59 -12.40
C ASN A 86 -1.32 -2.17 -12.87
N ASN A 87 -0.72 -3.08 -12.11
CA ASN A 87 0.55 -3.77 -12.44
C ASN A 87 1.77 -2.86 -12.65
N HIS A 88 1.73 -1.61 -12.16
CA HIS A 88 2.84 -0.67 -12.20
C HIS A 88 3.54 -0.56 -10.83
N PHE A 89 3.35 -1.54 -9.95
CA PHE A 89 3.79 -1.50 -8.56
C PHE A 89 5.32 -1.59 -8.39
N ARG A 90 6.07 -2.07 -9.39
CA ARG A 90 7.53 -2.23 -9.32
C ARG A 90 8.28 -0.92 -9.51
N GLU A 91 7.73 0.01 -10.28
CA GLU A 91 8.38 1.27 -10.66
C GLU A 91 7.37 2.42 -10.59
N ILE A 92 6.97 2.74 -9.36
CA ILE A 92 6.04 3.85 -9.14
C ILE A 92 6.83 5.16 -9.19
N ARG A 93 6.59 5.95 -10.24
CA ARG A 93 7.20 7.28 -10.41
C ARG A 93 6.46 8.34 -9.60
N CYS A 94 7.18 9.38 -9.19
CA CYS A 94 6.61 10.56 -8.57
C CYS A 94 5.53 11.17 -9.48
N ILE A 95 4.42 11.61 -8.88
CA ILE A 95 3.30 12.22 -9.61
C ILE A 95 3.61 13.65 -10.09
N ASP A 96 4.60 14.32 -9.49
CA ASP A 96 5.02 15.64 -9.94
C ASP A 96 5.76 15.52 -11.27
N GLU A 97 5.23 16.19 -12.30
CA GLU A 97 5.74 16.18 -13.67
C GLU A 97 7.18 16.70 -13.77
N ASN A 98 7.59 17.58 -12.85
CA ASN A 98 8.95 18.12 -12.83
C ASN A 98 9.94 17.17 -12.14
N CYS A 99 9.45 16.16 -11.43
CA CYS A 99 10.29 15.20 -10.72
C CYS A 99 10.40 13.87 -11.49
N ASN A 100 9.30 13.17 -11.70
CA ASN A 100 9.22 11.86 -12.40
C ASN A 100 10.21 10.76 -11.91
N ALA A 101 10.88 10.96 -10.78
CA ALA A 101 11.82 10.01 -10.20
C ALA A 101 11.09 8.74 -9.73
N VAL A 102 11.72 7.58 -9.86
CA VAL A 102 11.21 6.33 -9.29
C VAL A 102 11.26 6.44 -7.77
N MET A 103 10.11 6.23 -7.12
CA MET A 103 10.02 6.28 -5.66
C MET A 103 10.41 4.93 -5.06
N ASP A 104 11.17 4.98 -3.97
CA ASP A 104 11.53 3.79 -3.22
C ASP A 104 10.30 3.16 -2.55
N SER A 105 10.17 1.84 -2.65
CA SER A 105 9.04 1.10 -2.11
C SER A 105 8.93 1.22 -0.59
N SER A 106 10.06 1.30 0.12
CA SER A 106 10.11 1.49 1.57
C SER A 106 9.54 2.85 1.98
N HIS A 107 9.85 3.91 1.23
CA HIS A 107 9.31 5.25 1.49
C HIS A 107 7.81 5.34 1.21
N ILE A 108 7.32 4.65 0.16
CA ILE A 108 5.89 4.56 -0.11
C ILE A 108 5.17 3.85 1.05
N LEU A 109 5.70 2.71 1.52
CA LEU A 109 5.12 1.98 2.64
C LEU A 109 5.15 2.80 3.94
N GLU A 110 6.26 3.48 4.23
CA GLU A 110 6.39 4.38 5.38
C GLU A 110 5.33 5.49 5.33
N TYR A 111 5.22 6.19 4.21
CA TYR A 111 4.22 7.23 4.00
C TYR A 111 2.79 6.74 4.24
N LEU A 112 2.42 5.60 3.64
CA LEU A 112 1.07 5.04 3.79
C LEU A 112 0.77 4.62 5.24
N ARG A 113 1.77 4.07 5.95
CA ARG A 113 1.64 3.69 7.37
C ARG A 113 1.47 4.91 8.28
N GLN A 114 2.16 6.02 7.99
CA GLN A 114 2.05 7.27 8.77
C GLN A 114 0.69 7.94 8.64
N LEU A 115 0.05 7.88 7.46
CA LEU A 115 -1.29 8.45 7.25
C LEU A 115 -2.39 7.74 8.03
N GLY A 116 -2.23 6.44 8.27
CA GLY A 116 -3.21 5.61 8.95
C GLY A 116 -4.58 5.52 8.25
N GLY A 117 -5.50 4.79 8.89
CA GLY A 117 -6.86 4.58 8.40
C GLY A 117 -7.04 3.32 7.55
N HIS A 118 -8.23 2.71 7.64
CA HIS A 118 -8.52 1.38 7.08
C HIS A 118 -8.14 1.24 5.59
N ARG A 119 -8.48 2.23 4.76
CA ARG A 119 -8.14 2.21 3.33
C ARG A 119 -6.63 2.16 3.09
N LYS A 120 -5.83 2.93 3.86
CA LYS A 120 -4.38 3.00 3.70
C LYS A 120 -3.74 1.70 4.18
N ASN A 121 -4.22 1.13 5.29
CA ASN A 121 -3.76 -0.17 5.79
C ASN A 121 -3.96 -1.28 4.76
N SER A 122 -5.15 -1.36 4.14
CA SER A 122 -5.40 -2.33 3.06
C SER A 122 -4.51 -2.10 1.83
N LEU A 123 -4.12 -0.86 1.54
CA LEU A 123 -3.17 -0.57 0.46
C LEU A 123 -1.73 -0.99 0.83
N VAL A 124 -1.31 -0.78 2.08
CA VAL A 124 -0.01 -1.24 2.61
C VAL A 124 0.09 -2.75 2.47
N ASP A 125 -0.90 -3.51 2.97
CA ASP A 125 -0.87 -4.97 2.93
C ASP A 125 -0.80 -5.51 1.49
N ARG A 126 -1.57 -4.89 0.58
CA ARG A 126 -1.54 -5.26 -0.84
C ARG A 126 -0.19 -4.98 -1.46
N TYR A 127 0.36 -3.79 -1.23
CA TYR A 127 1.62 -3.39 -1.83
C TYR A 127 2.79 -4.24 -1.33
N ASP A 128 2.87 -4.44 -0.01
CA ASP A 128 3.88 -5.28 0.63
C ASP A 128 3.83 -6.72 0.09
N ARG A 129 2.63 -7.29 -0.02
CA ARG A 129 2.44 -8.61 -0.64
C ARG A 129 2.88 -8.64 -2.10
N PHE A 130 2.61 -7.62 -2.91
CA PHE A 130 3.08 -7.59 -4.30
C PHE A 130 4.60 -7.51 -4.40
N LEU A 131 5.25 -6.73 -3.55
CA LEU A 131 6.71 -6.66 -3.51
C LEU A 131 7.33 -8.00 -3.08
N LEU A 132 6.80 -8.64 -2.05
CA LEU A 132 7.24 -9.96 -1.61
C LEU A 132 7.06 -11.00 -2.72
N ASN A 133 5.87 -11.06 -3.31
CA ASN A 133 5.56 -11.99 -4.39
C ASN A 133 6.47 -11.76 -5.61
N ALA A 134 6.71 -10.49 -5.93
CA ALA A 134 7.61 -10.08 -6.98
C ALA A 134 9.04 -10.57 -6.76
N PHE A 135 9.54 -10.49 -5.53
CA PHE A 135 10.86 -10.99 -5.12
C PHE A 135 10.91 -12.53 -5.11
N MET A 136 9.89 -13.19 -4.56
CA MET A 136 9.84 -14.66 -4.53
C MET A 136 9.84 -15.27 -5.94
N SER A 137 9.18 -14.60 -6.89
CA SER A 137 9.15 -15.06 -8.29
C SER A 137 10.50 -14.96 -9.01
N THR A 138 11.50 -14.28 -8.44
CA THR A 138 12.86 -14.29 -9.00
C THR A 138 13.72 -15.44 -8.46
N GLN A 139 13.23 -16.19 -7.48
CA GLN A 139 13.96 -17.33 -6.90
C GLN A 139 13.86 -18.54 -7.83
N ASP A 140 14.97 -19.25 -8.02
CA ASP A 140 14.99 -20.46 -8.84
C ASP A 140 14.06 -21.54 -8.25
N GLY A 141 13.32 -22.21 -9.13
CA GLY A 141 12.34 -23.22 -8.74
C GLY A 141 11.08 -22.67 -8.08
N PHE A 142 10.91 -21.36 -7.90
CA PHE A 142 9.66 -20.82 -7.37
C PHE A 142 8.52 -20.93 -8.39
N ILE A 143 7.39 -21.50 -7.95
CA ILE A 143 6.19 -21.72 -8.76
C ILE A 143 4.99 -21.19 -7.99
N TRP A 144 4.14 -20.42 -8.69
CA TRP A 144 2.84 -19.99 -8.17
C TRP A 144 1.83 -21.14 -8.24
N CYS A 145 0.95 -21.25 -7.25
CA CYS A 145 -0.21 -22.11 -7.37
C CYS A 145 -1.09 -21.64 -8.55
N GLU A 146 -1.21 -22.48 -9.58
CA GLU A 146 -1.98 -22.17 -10.79
C GLU A 146 -3.47 -21.94 -10.53
N HIS A 147 -3.95 -22.44 -9.40
CA HIS A 147 -5.34 -22.31 -9.03
C HIS A 147 -5.65 -21.05 -8.22
N ASN A 148 -4.79 -20.04 -8.30
CA ASN A 148 -5.05 -18.69 -7.80
C ASN A 148 -5.45 -18.60 -6.31
N CYS A 149 -4.89 -19.47 -5.47
CA CYS A 149 -5.11 -19.37 -4.01
C CYS A 149 -4.19 -18.35 -3.34
N GLY A 150 -3.25 -17.76 -4.08
CA GLY A 150 -2.33 -16.72 -3.60
C GLY A 150 -1.00 -17.24 -3.03
N ASP A 151 -0.82 -18.55 -2.95
CA ASP A 151 0.41 -19.18 -2.45
C ASP A 151 1.35 -19.61 -3.57
N GLY A 152 2.64 -19.67 -3.25
CA GLY A 152 3.67 -20.28 -4.08
C GLY A 152 4.61 -21.16 -3.26
N PHE A 153 5.43 -21.93 -3.94
CA PHE A 153 6.38 -22.85 -3.33
C PHE A 153 7.64 -22.96 -4.18
N ILE A 154 8.75 -23.33 -3.53
CA ILE A 154 10.00 -23.65 -4.23
C ILE A 154 10.00 -25.14 -4.54
N HIS A 155 10.08 -25.48 -5.81
CA HIS A 155 10.14 -26.84 -6.33
C HIS A 155 11.59 -27.26 -6.59
N PHE A 156 12.21 -27.94 -5.63
CA PHE A 156 13.61 -28.36 -5.71
C PHE A 156 13.85 -29.53 -6.67
N GLU A 157 12.86 -30.43 -6.81
CA GLU A 157 13.02 -31.66 -7.58
C GLU A 157 12.79 -31.45 -9.09
N LYS A 158 12.22 -30.30 -9.49
CA LYS A 158 11.97 -29.89 -10.88
C LYS A 158 11.39 -31.06 -11.70
N GLU A 159 12.07 -31.46 -12.77
CA GLU A 159 11.64 -32.53 -13.68
C GLU A 159 11.55 -33.91 -13.02
N LYS A 160 12.22 -34.14 -11.88
CA LYS A 160 12.20 -35.43 -11.17
C LYS A 160 10.87 -35.70 -10.45
N ALA A 161 10.12 -34.64 -10.15
CA ALA A 161 8.79 -34.73 -9.56
C ALA A 161 7.87 -33.69 -10.23
N PRO A 162 7.31 -34.00 -11.41
CA PRO A 162 6.56 -33.02 -12.19
C PRO A 162 5.27 -32.57 -11.49
N ILE A 163 4.68 -33.42 -10.66
CA ILE A 163 3.43 -33.09 -9.99
C ILE A 163 3.71 -32.43 -8.64
N VAL A 164 3.25 -31.19 -8.49
CA VAL A 164 3.31 -30.41 -7.26
C VAL A 164 1.92 -30.25 -6.66
N THR A 165 1.81 -30.34 -5.33
CA THR A 165 0.54 -30.14 -4.61
C THR A 165 0.63 -28.86 -3.78
N CYS A 166 -0.27 -27.91 -4.01
CA CYS A 166 -0.32 -26.69 -3.22
C CYS A 166 -0.68 -27.02 -1.76
N LYS A 167 0.10 -26.51 -0.79
CA LYS A 167 -0.13 -26.78 0.64
C LYS A 167 -1.41 -26.15 1.20
N THR A 168 -1.94 -25.13 0.54
CA THR A 168 -3.09 -24.36 1.03
C THR A 168 -4.41 -24.74 0.38
N CYS A 169 -4.45 -24.91 -0.94
CA CYS A 169 -5.68 -25.34 -1.62
C CYS A 169 -5.72 -26.83 -1.94
N HIS A 170 -4.63 -27.57 -1.67
CA HIS A 170 -4.48 -29.01 -1.90
C HIS A 170 -4.68 -29.46 -3.36
N ARG A 171 -4.73 -28.53 -4.32
CA ARG A 171 -4.82 -28.85 -5.74
C ARG A 171 -3.45 -29.16 -6.31
N LYS A 172 -3.44 -30.06 -7.30
CA LYS A 172 -2.26 -30.52 -8.02
C LYS A 172 -2.06 -29.69 -9.29
N THR A 173 -0.81 -29.47 -9.63
CA THR A 173 -0.31 -28.82 -10.85
C THR A 173 0.84 -29.67 -11.39
N CYS A 174 0.96 -29.75 -12.71
CA CYS A 174 2.05 -30.44 -13.41
C CYS A 174 3.18 -29.46 -13.75
#